data_AF-A0A2M7C4W1-F1
#
_entry.id   AF-A0A2M7C4W1-F1
#
_cell.length_a   1.000
_cell.length_b   1.000
_cell.length_c   1.000
_cell.angle_alpha   90.00
_cell.angle_beta   90.00
_cell.angle_gamma   90.00
#
_symmetry.space_group_name_H-M   'P 1'
#
loop_
_entity.id
_entity.type
_entity.pdbx_description
1 polymer ?
#
loop_
_entity_poly.entity_id
_entity_poly.type
_entity_poly.pdbx_seq_one_letter_code
_entity_poly.pdbx_strand_id
1 'polypeptide(L)'
;MFLRTKDKYLPCIVFAAFLLRAVFALMYKHDLYPDEYSWNALSAALLSGEGFLNNMRPPGYIAMAAAVYKIFGAGNFTALRLTQALLGALQVAFVYFLTLKIFKKTLSARIAAGLAALYPYLIFFSARILSETLYSFLMTSAAFYIYSMADENDSLAHSIAAGVLVSLAALTKATILAVSPFLIVWFALNRIAPKKILFFFSAALLCVSPWILRNYHKYGGFVSVTPSGSYFFQAYNSETMRLETETRQLKEVRWYTDEYQEIAELPVLEADREYRRRALSFIRNNPLSSVKLMAMRFSHFWRLYPITNNVFQKSVAFATSGPVILFGLAGMILSISLWKKTLLLIGLIFTFNAVHTVFLCTLRYRIPIEPFFMIFAAFAVEKFIMSLKQRRLRKS
;
A
#
# COMPACT_ATOMS: atom_id res chain seq x y z
N MET A 1 26.83 -1.10 0.66
CA MET A 1 26.92 -2.56 0.36
C MET A 1 25.57 -3.19 0.74
N PHE A 2 24.56 -3.07 -0.11
CA PHE A 2 23.22 -2.73 0.39
C PHE A 2 22.25 -3.89 0.69
N LEU A 3 22.43 -5.09 0.13
CA LEU A 3 21.63 -6.26 0.46
C LEU A 3 22.52 -7.50 0.32
N ARG A 4 23.03 -8.06 1.42
CA ARG A 4 23.82 -9.30 1.38
C ARG A 4 23.18 -10.36 2.27
N THR A 5 23.01 -11.56 1.71
CA THR A 5 22.67 -12.77 2.45
C THR A 5 23.51 -13.93 1.93
N LYS A 6 23.89 -14.85 2.81
CA LYS A 6 24.49 -16.14 2.41
C LYS A 6 23.43 -17.16 1.98
N ASP A 7 22.16 -16.76 2.02
CA ASP A 7 21.03 -17.61 1.70
C ASP A 7 20.84 -17.79 0.19
N LYS A 8 21.30 -18.94 -0.31
CA LYS A 8 21.24 -19.30 -1.74
C LYS A 8 19.80 -19.46 -2.28
N TYR A 9 18.79 -19.60 -1.41
CA TYR A 9 17.40 -19.78 -1.85
C TYR A 9 16.73 -18.46 -2.25
N LEU A 10 17.18 -17.31 -1.70
CA LEU A 10 16.53 -16.03 -1.96
C LEU A 10 16.54 -15.65 -3.46
N PRO A 11 17.66 -15.73 -4.20
CA PRO A 11 17.66 -15.47 -5.64
C PRO A 11 16.66 -16.34 -6.41
N CYS A 12 16.55 -17.62 -6.07
CA CYS A 12 15.58 -18.53 -6.69
C CYS A 12 14.13 -18.11 -6.41
N ILE A 13 13.81 -17.72 -5.16
CA ILE A 13 12.46 -17.25 -4.79
C ILE A 13 12.11 -15.97 -5.55
N VAL A 14 13.04 -15.01 -5.63
CA VAL A 14 12.82 -13.73 -6.34
C VAL A 14 12.69 -13.96 -7.85
N PHE A 15 13.53 -14.81 -8.43
CA PHE A 15 13.46 -15.15 -9.85
C PHE A 15 12.14 -15.87 -10.19
N ALA A 16 11.74 -16.86 -9.38
CA ALA A 16 10.43 -17.52 -9.54
C ALA A 16 9.27 -16.53 -9.40
N ALA A 17 9.34 -15.59 -8.45
CA ALA A 17 8.34 -14.54 -8.26
C ALA A 17 8.23 -13.61 -9.49
N PHE A 18 9.37 -13.28 -10.12
CA PHE A 18 9.41 -12.50 -11.36
C PHE A 18 8.82 -13.29 -12.52
N LEU A 19 9.28 -14.53 -12.75
CA LEU A 19 8.77 -15.37 -13.84
C LEU A 19 7.25 -15.56 -13.74
N LEU A 20 6.74 -15.88 -12.56
CA LEU A 20 5.31 -16.08 -12.34
C LEU A 20 4.50 -14.82 -12.67
N ARG A 21 4.97 -13.63 -12.24
CA ARG A 21 4.32 -12.35 -12.53
C ARG A 21 4.46 -11.94 -13.99
N ALA A 22 5.60 -12.18 -14.61
CA ALA A 22 5.86 -11.87 -16.01
C ALA A 22 5.00 -12.74 -16.93
N VAL A 23 4.95 -14.05 -16.70
CA VAL A 23 4.06 -14.98 -17.42
C VAL A 23 2.60 -14.54 -17.24
N PHE A 24 2.17 -14.27 -16.00
CA PHE A 24 0.82 -13.79 -15.75
C PHE A 24 0.52 -12.46 -16.47
N ALA A 25 1.44 -11.50 -16.43
CA ALA A 25 1.32 -10.21 -17.12
C ALA A 25 1.18 -10.35 -18.65
N LEU A 26 1.92 -11.29 -19.26
CA LEU A 26 1.86 -11.58 -20.70
C LEU A 26 0.58 -12.31 -21.09
N MET A 27 0.05 -13.18 -20.22
CA MET A 27 -1.21 -13.88 -20.43
C MET A 27 -2.44 -13.00 -20.14
N TYR A 28 -2.27 -11.90 -19.41
CA TYR A 28 -3.37 -11.04 -18.98
C TYR A 28 -3.97 -10.23 -20.15
N LYS A 29 -4.94 -10.82 -20.84
CA LYS A 29 -5.68 -10.19 -21.95
C LYS A 29 -7.07 -9.77 -21.47
N HIS A 30 -7.12 -8.65 -20.77
CA HIS A 30 -8.37 -8.01 -20.37
C HIS A 30 -8.35 -6.54 -20.73
N ASP A 31 -9.51 -6.02 -21.11
CA ASP A 31 -9.75 -4.60 -21.25
C ASP A 31 -9.49 -3.87 -19.93
N LEU A 32 -9.14 -2.59 -20.05
CA LEU A 32 -8.91 -1.76 -18.89
C LEU A 32 -10.21 -1.57 -18.11
N TYR A 33 -10.10 -1.62 -16.79
CA TYR A 33 -11.22 -1.24 -15.94
C TYR A 33 -11.32 0.29 -15.90
N PRO A 34 -12.48 0.87 -15.51
CA PRO A 34 -12.67 2.32 -15.48
C PRO A 34 -11.55 3.10 -14.77
N ASP A 35 -11.08 2.59 -13.62
CA ASP A 35 -9.95 3.18 -12.88
C ASP A 35 -8.63 3.16 -13.67
N GLU A 36 -8.37 2.10 -14.43
CA GLU A 36 -7.14 1.93 -15.22
C GLU A 36 -7.11 2.85 -16.43
N TYR A 37 -8.26 3.11 -17.05
CA TYR A 37 -8.38 4.13 -18.10
C TYR A 37 -7.94 5.50 -17.58
N SER A 38 -8.38 5.87 -16.36
CA SER A 38 -8.00 7.15 -15.73
C SER A 38 -6.49 7.25 -15.52
N TRP A 39 -5.84 6.21 -14.98
CA TRP A 39 -4.38 6.22 -14.79
C TRP A 39 -3.63 6.26 -16.12
N ASN A 40 -4.06 5.48 -17.11
CA ASN A 40 -3.42 5.45 -18.42
C ASN A 40 -3.55 6.80 -19.14
N ALA A 41 -4.75 7.38 -19.18
CA ALA A 41 -5.00 8.66 -19.84
C ALA A 41 -4.12 9.77 -19.24
N LEU A 42 -4.00 9.84 -17.91
CA LEU A 42 -3.15 10.84 -17.25
C LEU A 42 -1.66 10.63 -17.54
N SER A 43 -1.24 9.38 -17.67
CA SER A 43 0.15 9.04 -17.99
C SER A 43 0.49 9.38 -19.45
N ALA A 44 -0.46 9.15 -20.37
CA ALA A 44 -0.34 9.53 -21.76
C ALA A 44 -0.32 11.06 -21.94
N ALA A 45 -1.17 11.79 -21.23
CA ALA A 45 -1.18 13.25 -21.24
C ALA A 45 0.12 13.86 -20.69
N LEU A 46 0.69 13.27 -19.64
CA LEU A 46 2.00 13.68 -19.15
C LEU A 46 3.09 13.45 -20.21
N LEU A 47 3.01 12.35 -20.96
CA LEU A 47 3.96 12.02 -22.03
C LEU A 47 3.81 12.94 -23.25
N SER A 48 2.59 13.34 -23.62
CA SER A 48 2.31 14.23 -24.76
C SER A 48 2.68 15.70 -24.48
N GLY A 49 3.07 16.04 -23.26
CA GLY A 49 3.44 17.40 -22.86
C GLY A 49 2.27 18.23 -22.34
N GLU A 50 1.06 17.66 -22.27
CA GLU A 50 -0.12 18.30 -21.66
C GLU A 50 -0.02 18.41 -20.13
N GLY A 51 0.92 17.67 -19.54
CA GLY A 51 1.19 17.68 -18.11
C GLY A 51 0.12 16.91 -17.30
N PHE A 52 -0.08 17.31 -16.05
CA PHE A 52 -1.04 16.67 -15.16
C PHE A 52 -2.44 17.30 -15.33
N LEU A 53 -3.24 16.74 -16.24
CA LEU A 53 -4.59 17.21 -16.59
C LEU A 53 -5.57 17.15 -15.40
N ASN A 54 -5.69 15.98 -14.76
CA ASN A 54 -6.50 15.81 -13.55
C ASN A 54 -5.58 15.77 -12.32
N ASN A 55 -5.87 16.62 -11.34
CA ASN A 55 -5.03 16.78 -10.16
C ASN A 55 -5.56 16.10 -8.89
N MET A 56 -6.63 15.32 -9.03
CA MET A 56 -7.21 14.57 -7.93
C MET A 56 -6.44 13.26 -7.66
N ARG A 57 -5.50 12.90 -8.55
CA ARG A 57 -4.60 11.74 -8.36
C ARG A 57 -3.17 12.17 -8.06
N PRO A 58 -2.48 11.50 -7.12
CA PRO A 58 -1.08 11.75 -6.85
C PRO A 58 -0.18 11.42 -8.06
N PRO A 59 0.96 12.11 -8.23
CA PRO A 59 1.75 12.04 -9.46
C PRO A 59 2.61 10.78 -9.58
N GLY A 60 2.89 10.07 -8.48
CA GLY A 60 3.94 9.05 -8.43
C GLY A 60 3.74 7.90 -9.41
N TYR A 61 2.52 7.35 -9.48
CA TYR A 61 2.21 6.29 -10.44
C TYR A 61 2.18 6.80 -11.89
N ILE A 62 1.60 8.00 -12.10
CA ILE A 62 1.49 8.64 -13.42
C ILE A 62 2.88 8.87 -14.01
N ALA A 63 3.81 9.40 -13.21
CA ALA A 63 5.18 9.66 -13.62
C ALA A 63 5.93 8.35 -13.95
N MET A 64 5.75 7.29 -13.16
CA MET A 64 6.35 5.99 -13.46
C MET A 64 5.82 5.42 -14.78
N ALA A 65 4.50 5.42 -14.98
CA ALA A 65 3.89 4.89 -16.20
C ALA A 65 4.29 5.70 -17.44
N ALA A 66 4.29 7.04 -17.34
CA ALA A 66 4.77 7.91 -18.42
C ALA A 66 6.25 7.65 -18.76
N ALA A 67 7.11 7.43 -17.76
CA ALA A 67 8.52 7.09 -17.98
C ALA A 67 8.68 5.74 -18.72
N VAL A 68 7.88 4.73 -18.38
CA VAL A 68 7.86 3.45 -19.12
C VAL A 68 7.42 3.68 -20.56
N TYR A 69 6.34 4.42 -20.79
CA TYR A 69 5.85 4.71 -22.14
C TYR A 69 6.85 5.53 -22.97
N LYS A 70 7.62 6.42 -22.34
CA LYS A 70 8.70 7.15 -23.03
C LYS A 70 9.79 6.23 -23.56
N ILE A 71 10.13 5.16 -22.84
CA ILE A 71 11.22 4.24 -23.19
C ILE A 71 10.76 3.15 -24.17
N PHE A 72 9.57 2.59 -23.94
CA PHE A 72 9.10 1.38 -24.64
C PHE A 72 7.95 1.63 -25.62
N GLY A 73 7.52 2.89 -25.78
CA GLY A 73 6.44 3.29 -26.67
C GLY A 73 5.15 3.67 -25.92
N ALA A 74 4.46 4.68 -26.43
CA ALA A 74 3.19 5.16 -25.89
C ALA A 74 2.13 4.05 -25.86
N GLY A 75 1.45 3.88 -24.72
CA GLY A 75 0.42 2.85 -24.57
C GLY A 75 0.94 1.41 -24.53
N ASN A 76 2.25 1.19 -24.40
CA ASN A 76 2.82 -0.16 -24.27
C ASN A 76 2.48 -0.79 -22.90
N PHE A 77 1.27 -1.34 -22.78
CA PHE A 77 0.77 -1.95 -21.56
C PHE A 77 1.59 -3.16 -21.12
N THR A 78 2.15 -3.91 -22.07
CA THR A 78 3.01 -5.06 -21.76
C THR A 78 4.27 -4.61 -21.02
N ALA A 79 4.95 -3.57 -21.50
CA ALA A 79 6.14 -3.02 -20.83
C ALA A 79 5.82 -2.50 -19.42
N LEU A 80 4.67 -1.83 -19.25
CA LEU A 80 4.22 -1.37 -17.93
C LEU A 80 3.94 -2.51 -16.97
N ARG A 81 3.23 -3.56 -17.42
CA ARG A 81 2.95 -4.74 -16.61
C ARG A 81 4.23 -5.50 -16.25
N LEU A 82 5.18 -5.65 -17.17
CA LEU A 82 6.48 -6.27 -16.89
C LEU A 82 7.32 -5.44 -15.90
N THR A 83 7.25 -4.10 -15.98
CA THR A 83 7.88 -3.22 -14.99
C THR A 83 7.28 -3.43 -13.60
N GLN A 84 5.95 -3.51 -13.49
CA GLN A 84 5.28 -3.81 -12.22
C GLN A 84 5.57 -5.24 -11.73
N ALA A 85 5.70 -6.22 -12.63
CA ALA A 85 6.13 -7.58 -12.29
C ALA A 85 7.53 -7.59 -11.68
N LEU A 86 8.46 -6.80 -12.22
CA LEU A 86 9.79 -6.60 -11.67
C LEU A 86 9.74 -5.94 -10.28
N LEU A 87 8.97 -4.87 -10.10
CA LEU A 87 8.78 -4.23 -8.79
C LEU A 87 8.19 -5.21 -7.77
N GLY A 88 7.20 -6.02 -8.16
CA GLY A 88 6.62 -7.06 -7.32
C GLY A 88 7.61 -8.15 -6.94
N ALA A 89 8.55 -8.51 -7.81
CA ALA A 89 9.62 -9.46 -7.49
C ALA A 89 10.68 -8.84 -6.56
N LEU A 90 11.07 -7.59 -6.78
CA LEU A 90 11.99 -6.86 -5.88
C LEU A 90 11.37 -6.68 -4.49
N GLN A 91 10.06 -6.46 -4.41
CA GLN A 91 9.33 -6.40 -3.15
C GLN A 91 9.50 -7.70 -2.34
N VAL A 92 9.50 -8.87 -2.98
CA VAL A 92 9.75 -10.16 -2.30
C VAL A 92 11.11 -10.18 -1.61
N ALA A 93 12.14 -9.61 -2.25
CA ALA A 93 13.45 -9.48 -1.63
C ALA A 93 13.39 -8.58 -0.39
N PHE A 94 12.73 -7.41 -0.47
CA PHE A 94 12.58 -6.53 0.68
C PHE A 94 11.76 -7.16 1.82
N VAL A 95 10.72 -7.95 1.52
CA VAL A 95 9.99 -8.73 2.53
C VAL A 95 10.93 -9.70 3.24
N TYR A 96 11.76 -10.45 2.51
CA TYR A 96 12.77 -11.33 3.10
C TYR A 96 13.69 -10.56 4.06
N PHE A 97 14.31 -9.49 3.57
CA PHE A 97 15.31 -8.76 4.35
C PHE A 97 14.70 -8.04 5.55
N LEU A 98 13.51 -7.47 5.42
CA LEU A 98 12.78 -6.85 6.52
C LEU A 98 12.40 -7.88 7.59
N THR A 99 11.90 -9.06 7.19
CA THR A 99 11.61 -10.16 8.12
C THR A 99 12.87 -10.61 8.86
N LEU A 100 13.97 -10.81 8.13
CA LEU A 100 15.25 -11.20 8.71
C LEU A 100 15.75 -10.13 9.68
N LYS A 101 15.55 -8.85 9.35
CA LYS A 101 15.97 -7.72 10.20
C LYS A 101 15.24 -7.67 11.53
N ILE A 102 13.92 -7.90 11.51
CA ILE A 102 13.05 -7.83 12.69
C ILE A 102 13.24 -9.06 13.58
N PHE A 103 13.11 -10.26 13.00
CA PHE A 103 13.07 -11.49 13.78
C PHE A 103 14.41 -12.22 13.89
N LYS A 104 15.39 -11.89 13.04
CA LYS A 104 16.71 -12.54 12.99
C LYS A 104 16.61 -14.06 12.78
N LYS A 105 15.57 -14.51 12.05
CA LYS A 105 15.33 -15.91 11.70
C LYS A 105 15.25 -16.08 10.19
N THR A 106 16.19 -16.82 9.62
CA THR A 106 16.25 -17.11 8.18
C THR A 106 15.02 -17.88 7.71
N LEU A 107 14.51 -18.82 8.51
CA LEU A 107 13.32 -19.59 8.15
C LEU A 107 12.08 -18.70 8.03
N SER A 108 11.83 -17.81 8.99
CA SER A 108 10.75 -16.82 8.88
C SER A 108 10.92 -15.94 7.64
N ALA A 109 12.14 -15.49 7.34
CA ALA A 109 12.40 -14.67 6.16
C ALA A 109 12.09 -15.41 4.84
N ARG A 110 12.47 -16.70 4.73
CA ARG A 110 12.15 -17.55 3.57
C ARG A 110 10.65 -17.77 3.43
N ILE A 111 9.95 -18.06 4.52
CA ILE A 111 8.51 -18.26 4.51
C ILE A 111 7.80 -16.97 4.07
N ALA A 112 8.17 -15.81 4.63
CA ALA A 112 7.58 -14.53 4.25
C ALA A 112 7.78 -14.21 2.76
N ALA A 113 8.99 -14.46 2.25
CA ALA A 113 9.32 -14.30 0.84
C ALA A 113 8.51 -15.25 -0.05
N GLY A 114 8.38 -16.52 0.35
CA GLY A 114 7.57 -17.51 -0.37
C GLY A 114 6.09 -17.15 -0.41
N LEU A 115 5.52 -16.70 0.72
CA LEU A 115 4.15 -16.19 0.79
C LEU A 115 3.98 -15.01 -0.18
N ALA A 116 4.85 -14.01 -0.12
CA ALA A 116 4.77 -12.85 -1.01
C ALA A 116 4.98 -13.21 -2.50
N ALA A 117 5.84 -14.19 -2.80
CA ALA A 117 6.09 -14.67 -4.15
C ALA A 117 4.85 -15.31 -4.78
N LEU A 118 4.11 -16.11 -4.00
CA LEU A 118 3.01 -16.96 -4.47
C LEU A 118 1.61 -16.37 -4.21
N TYR A 119 1.49 -15.27 -3.47
CA TYR A 119 0.18 -14.73 -3.08
C TYR A 119 -0.62 -14.27 -4.31
N PRO A 120 -1.81 -14.85 -4.57
CA PRO A 120 -2.56 -14.61 -5.81
C PRO A 120 -2.87 -13.13 -6.05
N TYR A 121 -3.19 -12.37 -5.01
CA TYR A 121 -3.50 -10.96 -5.17
C TYR A 121 -2.28 -10.11 -5.54
N LEU A 122 -1.09 -10.39 -5.00
CA LEU A 122 0.13 -9.65 -5.37
C LEU A 122 0.52 -9.95 -6.82
N ILE A 123 0.26 -11.16 -7.31
CA ILE A 123 0.46 -11.53 -8.72
C ILE A 123 -0.58 -10.81 -9.59
N PHE A 124 -1.86 -10.94 -9.23
CA PHE A 124 -2.98 -10.35 -9.98
C PHE A 124 -2.81 -8.84 -10.15
N PHE A 125 -2.61 -8.09 -9.06
CA PHE A 125 -2.49 -6.64 -9.11
C PHE A 125 -1.23 -6.15 -9.81
N SER A 126 -0.17 -6.96 -9.92
CA SER A 126 1.02 -6.60 -10.71
C SER A 126 0.75 -6.50 -12.22
N ALA A 127 -0.29 -7.17 -12.71
CA ALA A 127 -0.72 -7.08 -14.11
C ALA A 127 -1.79 -5.98 -14.35
N ARG A 128 -2.29 -5.33 -13.29
CA ARG A 128 -3.28 -4.25 -13.38
C ARG A 128 -2.58 -2.90 -13.51
N ILE A 129 -3.12 -1.99 -14.31
CA ILE A 129 -2.57 -0.64 -14.48
C ILE A 129 -3.05 0.25 -13.32
N LEU A 130 -2.59 -0.09 -12.12
CA LEU A 130 -2.98 0.57 -10.88
C LEU A 130 -1.77 0.83 -9.97
N SER A 131 -1.89 1.84 -9.13
CA SER A 131 -0.85 2.31 -8.21
C SER A 131 -0.40 1.31 -7.13
N GLU A 132 -1.17 0.26 -6.85
CA GLU A 132 -1.02 -0.61 -5.70
C GLU A 132 0.34 -1.33 -5.65
N THR A 133 0.83 -1.83 -6.79
CA THR A 133 2.11 -2.56 -6.84
C THR A 133 3.29 -1.63 -6.58
N LEU A 134 3.33 -0.46 -7.24
CA LEU A 134 4.35 0.56 -6.97
C LEU A 134 4.32 0.98 -5.51
N TYR A 135 3.13 1.28 -4.99
CA TYR A 135 2.96 1.76 -3.64
C TYR A 135 3.37 0.71 -2.59
N SER A 136 2.97 -0.55 -2.75
CA SER A 136 3.35 -1.65 -1.86
C SER A 136 4.87 -1.89 -1.84
N PHE A 137 5.51 -1.82 -3.02
CA PHE A 137 6.96 -1.91 -3.15
C PHE A 137 7.67 -0.76 -2.41
N LEU A 138 7.22 0.49 -2.63
CA LEU A 138 7.77 1.67 -1.97
C LEU A 138 7.59 1.61 -0.44
N MET A 139 6.43 1.17 0.05
CA MET A 139 6.20 1.00 1.49
C MET A 139 7.13 -0.06 2.10
N THR A 140 7.27 -1.22 1.45
CA THR A 140 8.07 -2.33 1.97
C THR A 140 9.56 -1.99 1.97
N SER A 141 10.05 -1.37 0.89
CA SER A 141 11.44 -0.91 0.79
C SER A 141 11.71 0.26 1.75
N ALA A 142 10.81 1.23 1.88
CA ALA A 142 10.92 2.30 2.86
C ALA A 142 11.03 1.75 4.29
N ALA A 143 10.16 0.80 4.66
CA ALA A 143 10.23 0.14 5.96
C ALA A 143 11.60 -0.53 6.17
N PHE A 144 12.12 -1.26 5.18
CA PHE A 144 13.46 -1.85 5.27
C PHE A 144 14.56 -0.81 5.55
N TYR A 145 14.58 0.30 4.83
CA TYR A 145 15.58 1.35 5.03
C TYR A 145 15.38 2.09 6.37
N ILE A 146 14.14 2.34 6.81
CA ILE A 146 13.86 2.91 8.15
C ILE A 146 14.43 2.02 9.24
N TYR A 147 14.16 0.72 9.20
CA TYR A 147 14.74 -0.22 10.16
C TYR A 147 16.27 -0.27 10.08
N SER A 148 16.86 0.01 8.91
CA SER A 148 18.31 0.05 8.73
C SER A 148 18.98 1.24 9.39
N MET A 149 18.24 2.33 9.63
CA MET A 149 18.75 3.48 10.38
C MET A 149 19.15 3.13 11.82
N ALA A 150 18.61 2.04 12.38
CA ALA A 150 18.90 1.56 13.72
C ALA A 150 20.17 0.69 13.82
N ASP A 151 20.79 0.30 12.70
CA ASP A 151 22.02 -0.50 12.79
C ASP A 151 23.21 0.38 13.22
N GLU A 152 24.13 -0.19 13.99
CA GLU A 152 25.30 0.53 14.56
C GLU A 152 26.24 1.05 13.46
N ASN A 153 26.49 0.26 12.41
CA ASN A 153 27.39 0.59 11.31
C ASN A 153 26.66 1.15 10.08
N ASP A 154 25.46 1.67 10.28
CA ASP A 154 24.65 2.23 9.21
C ASP A 154 25.18 3.57 8.69
N SER A 155 25.02 3.81 7.38
CA SER A 155 25.38 5.06 6.72
C SER A 155 24.19 6.00 6.57
N LEU A 156 24.45 7.31 6.48
CA LEU A 156 23.42 8.33 6.19
C LEU A 156 22.65 8.04 4.89
N ALA A 157 23.22 7.24 3.99
CA ALA A 157 22.55 6.81 2.77
C ALA A 157 21.24 6.05 3.05
N HIS A 158 21.12 5.26 4.13
CA HIS A 158 19.86 4.60 4.45
C HIS A 158 18.81 5.59 4.97
N SER A 159 19.24 6.64 5.68
CA SER A 159 18.33 7.72 6.10
C SER A 159 17.80 8.49 4.89
N ILE A 160 18.68 8.83 3.94
CA ILE A 160 18.30 9.48 2.69
C ILE A 160 17.38 8.58 1.87
N ALA A 161 17.75 7.31 1.67
CA ALA A 161 16.94 6.35 0.92
C ALA A 161 15.55 6.15 1.55
N ALA A 162 15.47 6.03 2.88
CA ALA A 162 14.20 5.95 3.60
C ALA A 162 13.34 7.21 3.36
N GLY A 163 13.91 8.41 3.47
CA GLY A 163 13.20 9.67 3.24
C GLY A 163 12.66 9.81 1.81
N VAL A 164 13.49 9.47 0.83
CA VAL A 164 13.10 9.45 -0.60
C VAL A 164 11.98 8.44 -0.84
N LEU A 165 12.11 7.20 -0.36
CA LEU A 165 11.12 6.15 -0.58
C LEU A 165 9.78 6.45 0.10
N VAL A 166 9.78 7.01 1.32
CA VAL A 166 8.55 7.47 2.00
C VAL A 166 7.88 8.59 1.21
N SER A 167 8.65 9.49 0.61
CA SER A 167 8.11 10.61 -0.17
C SER A 167 7.57 10.17 -1.51
N LEU A 168 8.25 9.27 -2.21
CA LEU A 168 7.74 8.64 -3.43
C LEU A 168 6.45 7.84 -3.14
N ALA A 169 6.39 7.17 -1.98
CA ALA A 169 5.17 6.50 -1.54
C ALA A 169 4.05 7.53 -1.28
N ALA A 170 4.34 8.65 -0.60
CA ALA A 170 3.38 9.72 -0.36
C ALA A 170 2.87 10.36 -1.66
N LEU A 171 3.76 10.60 -2.62
CA LEU A 171 3.45 11.05 -3.97
C LEU A 171 2.68 10.01 -4.79
N THR A 172 2.61 8.75 -4.35
CA THR A 172 1.77 7.71 -4.97
C THR A 172 0.41 7.62 -4.27
N LYS A 173 0.41 7.58 -2.93
CA LYS A 173 -0.78 7.68 -2.07
C LYS A 173 -0.40 8.34 -0.74
N ALA A 174 -1.08 9.44 -0.40
CA ALA A 174 -0.84 10.20 0.83
C ALA A 174 -1.12 9.41 2.13
N THR A 175 -1.79 8.25 2.03
CA THR A 175 -2.11 7.35 3.14
C THR A 175 -0.89 6.91 3.96
N ILE A 176 0.31 6.91 3.39
CA ILE A 176 1.54 6.56 4.14
C ILE A 176 1.81 7.58 5.27
N LEU A 177 1.41 8.84 5.09
CA LEU A 177 1.68 9.90 6.06
C LEU A 177 0.95 9.67 7.39
N ALA A 178 -0.13 8.87 7.40
CA ALA A 178 -0.85 8.51 8.61
C ALA A 178 0.01 7.70 9.61
N VAL A 179 1.10 7.06 9.16
CA VAL A 179 2.01 6.31 10.04
C VAL A 179 2.96 7.20 10.86
N SER A 180 3.00 8.51 10.59
CA SER A 180 3.98 9.43 11.18
C SER A 180 4.08 9.37 12.72
N PRO A 181 2.98 9.27 13.49
CA PRO A 181 3.09 9.12 14.95
C PRO A 181 3.86 7.86 15.37
N PHE A 182 3.58 6.72 14.73
CA PHE A 182 4.28 5.46 15.01
C PHE A 182 5.75 5.52 14.57
N LEU A 183 6.05 6.22 13.48
CA LEU A 183 7.42 6.45 13.02
C LEU A 183 8.22 7.27 14.03
N ILE A 184 7.64 8.36 14.56
CA ILE A 184 8.28 9.21 15.57
C ILE A 184 8.54 8.42 16.85
N VAL A 185 7.54 7.68 17.34
CA VAL A 185 7.69 6.81 18.51
C VAL A 185 8.75 5.74 18.26
N TRP A 186 8.76 5.14 17.06
CA TRP A 186 9.78 4.14 16.70
C TRP A 186 11.19 4.74 16.68
N PHE A 187 11.38 5.96 16.15
CA PHE A 187 12.66 6.67 16.20
C PHE A 187 13.14 6.90 17.63
N ALA A 188 12.25 7.33 18.51
CA ALA A 188 12.56 7.55 19.93
C ALA A 188 12.92 6.24 20.64
N LEU A 189 12.13 5.18 20.45
CA LEU A 189 12.35 3.88 21.10
C LEU A 189 13.64 3.20 20.66
N ASN A 190 14.04 3.38 19.41
CA ASN A 190 15.28 2.84 18.86
C ASN A 190 16.46 3.82 18.93
N ARG A 191 16.28 4.96 19.63
CA ARG A 191 17.31 5.98 19.87
C ARG A 191 18.05 6.39 18.60
N ILE A 192 17.29 6.60 17.51
CA ILE A 192 17.86 6.99 16.23
C ILE A 192 18.53 8.36 16.38
N ALA A 193 19.79 8.45 15.96
CA ALA A 193 20.56 9.68 16.09
C ALA A 193 19.87 10.87 15.40
N PRO A 194 19.81 12.07 16.02
CA PRO A 194 19.14 13.25 15.44
C PRO A 194 19.63 13.59 14.03
N LYS A 195 20.93 13.39 13.75
CA LYS A 195 21.50 13.57 12.41
C LYS A 195 20.83 12.67 11.37
N LYS A 196 20.56 11.40 11.68
CA LYS A 196 19.88 10.48 10.76
C LYS A 196 18.44 10.92 10.51
N ILE A 197 17.73 11.36 11.56
CA ILE A 197 16.37 11.90 11.46
C ILE A 197 16.34 13.15 10.59
N LEU A 198 17.30 14.07 10.76
CA LEU A 198 17.44 15.27 9.93
C LEU A 198 17.62 14.92 8.45
N PHE A 199 18.53 13.99 8.12
CA PHE A 199 18.75 13.56 6.74
C PHE A 199 17.53 12.84 6.15
N PHE A 200 16.82 12.04 6.93
CA PHE A 200 15.55 11.42 6.54
C PHE A 200 14.51 12.48 6.15
N PHE A 201 14.23 13.45 7.04
CA PHE A 201 13.23 14.48 6.76
C PHE A 201 13.66 15.47 5.69
N SER A 202 14.95 15.81 5.59
CA SER A 202 15.48 16.68 4.54
C SER A 202 15.33 16.03 3.17
N ALA A 203 15.72 14.75 3.04
CA ALA A 203 15.55 14.01 1.80
C ALA A 203 14.06 13.85 1.43
N ALA A 204 13.21 13.62 2.43
CA ALA A 204 11.78 13.53 2.22
C ALA A 204 11.18 14.86 1.71
N LEU A 205 11.49 15.96 2.39
CA LEU A 205 11.01 17.29 2.05
C LEU A 205 11.48 17.71 0.66
N LEU A 206 12.76 17.51 0.32
CA LEU A 206 13.29 17.81 -1.01
C LEU A 206 12.62 16.99 -2.13
N CYS A 207 12.19 15.76 -1.83
CA CYS A 207 11.53 14.90 -2.80
C CYS A 207 10.07 15.30 -3.05
N VAL A 208 9.34 15.68 -1.99
CA VAL A 208 7.93 16.07 -2.09
C VAL A 208 7.72 17.55 -2.45
N SER A 209 8.69 18.43 -2.15
CA SER A 209 8.55 19.88 -2.33
C SER A 209 8.25 20.33 -3.75
N PRO A 210 8.76 19.73 -4.85
CA PRO A 210 8.42 20.18 -6.20
C PRO A 210 6.92 20.07 -6.46
N TRP A 211 6.29 19.00 -5.96
CA TRP A 211 4.86 18.79 -6.10
C TRP A 211 4.04 19.74 -5.21
N ILE A 212 4.49 19.98 -3.97
CA ILE A 212 3.86 20.95 -3.07
C ILE A 212 3.90 22.36 -3.68
N LEU A 213 5.06 22.79 -4.20
CA LEU A 213 5.23 24.11 -4.84
C LEU A 213 4.35 24.23 -6.08
N ARG A 214 4.31 23.19 -6.92
CA ARG A 214 3.41 23.12 -8.08
C ARG A 214 1.95 23.26 -7.65
N ASN A 215 1.53 22.57 -6.58
CA ASN A 215 0.17 22.66 -6.07
C ASN A 215 -0.13 24.05 -5.51
N TYR A 216 0.82 24.66 -4.80
CA TYR A 216 0.69 26.00 -4.26
C TYR A 216 0.46 27.04 -5.37
N HIS A 217 1.28 27.01 -6.43
CA HIS A 217 1.09 27.89 -7.58
C HIS A 217 -0.19 27.60 -8.36
N LYS A 218 -0.60 26.32 -8.48
CA LYS A 218 -1.79 25.95 -9.25
C LYS A 218 -3.09 26.31 -8.52
N TYR A 219 -3.14 26.17 -7.20
CA TYR A 219 -4.37 26.32 -6.42
C TYR A 219 -4.44 27.62 -5.61
N GLY A 220 -3.35 28.39 -5.53
CA GLY A 220 -3.26 29.56 -4.67
C GLY A 220 -3.24 29.23 -3.17
N GLY A 221 -2.86 28.00 -2.79
CA GLY A 221 -2.84 27.59 -1.39
C GLY A 221 -2.20 26.22 -1.16
N PHE A 222 -1.92 25.91 0.12
CA PHE A 222 -1.19 24.70 0.49
C PHE A 222 -2.03 23.43 0.29
N VAL A 223 -1.53 22.53 -0.56
CA VAL A 223 -2.03 21.16 -0.72
C VAL A 223 -0.83 20.21 -0.73
N SER A 224 -0.79 19.29 0.23
CA SER A 224 0.35 18.40 0.44
C SER A 224 0.65 17.51 -0.76
N VAL A 225 -0.31 16.67 -1.17
CA VAL A 225 -0.18 15.82 -2.36
C VAL A 225 -1.40 15.98 -3.24
N THR A 226 -2.57 15.66 -2.72
CA THR A 226 -3.85 15.81 -3.43
C THR A 226 -4.90 16.34 -2.49
N PRO A 227 -5.83 17.19 -2.97
CA PRO A 227 -7.06 17.47 -2.24
C PRO A 227 -7.81 16.15 -1.96
N SER A 228 -8.34 15.98 -0.75
CA SER A 228 -8.97 14.72 -0.31
C SER A 228 -10.43 14.88 0.09
N GLY A 229 -10.97 16.10 0.04
CA GLY A 229 -12.33 16.42 0.40
C GLY A 229 -13.33 15.65 -0.45
N SER A 230 -13.12 15.57 -1.76
CA SER A 230 -14.01 14.83 -2.68
C SER A 230 -14.10 13.35 -2.31
N TYR A 231 -12.98 12.69 -1.97
CA TYR A 231 -12.96 11.30 -1.51
C TYR A 231 -13.68 11.13 -0.16
N PHE A 232 -13.60 12.14 0.71
CA PHE A 232 -14.28 12.13 2.00
C PHE A 232 -15.80 12.31 1.84
N PHE A 233 -16.23 13.21 0.96
CA PHE A 233 -17.64 13.39 0.60
C PHE A 233 -18.24 12.17 -0.10
N GLN A 234 -17.51 11.56 -1.04
CA GLN A 234 -17.91 10.29 -1.64
C GLN A 234 -18.06 9.18 -0.61
N ALA A 235 -17.28 9.20 0.48
CA ALA A 235 -17.41 8.26 1.58
C ALA A 235 -18.60 8.56 2.50
N TYR A 236 -19.11 9.80 2.54
CA TYR A 236 -20.16 10.24 3.46
C TYR A 236 -21.18 11.13 2.76
N ASN A 237 -22.11 10.48 2.06
CA ASN A 237 -23.31 11.08 1.48
C ASN A 237 -24.47 10.06 1.51
N SER A 238 -25.68 10.54 1.24
CA SER A 238 -26.91 9.73 1.29
C SER A 238 -26.89 8.54 0.32
N GLU A 239 -26.40 8.73 -0.90
CA GLU A 239 -26.37 7.70 -1.94
C GLU A 239 -25.37 6.58 -1.60
N THR A 240 -24.16 6.93 -1.18
CA THR A 240 -23.17 5.96 -0.69
C THR A 240 -23.71 5.18 0.50
N MET A 241 -24.37 5.85 1.44
CA MET A 241 -24.98 5.18 2.59
C MET A 241 -26.04 4.17 2.15
N ARG A 242 -26.96 4.57 1.27
CA ARG A 242 -28.02 3.70 0.72
C ARG A 242 -27.40 2.45 0.08
N LEU A 243 -26.47 2.65 -0.85
CA LEU A 243 -25.87 1.55 -1.61
C LEU A 243 -24.99 0.62 -0.77
N GLU A 244 -24.14 1.14 0.11
CA GLU A 244 -23.33 0.28 0.98
C GLU A 244 -24.19 -0.52 1.94
N THR A 245 -25.28 0.07 2.47
CA THR A 245 -26.16 -0.63 3.40
C THR A 245 -27.06 -1.67 2.73
N GLU A 246 -27.57 -1.39 1.53
CA GLU A 246 -28.42 -2.29 0.75
C GLU A 246 -27.63 -3.42 0.08
N THR A 247 -26.59 -3.07 -0.67
CA THR A 247 -25.90 -4.03 -1.56
C THR A 247 -24.64 -4.62 -0.94
N ARG A 248 -24.14 -4.00 0.14
CA ARG A 248 -22.79 -4.24 0.69
C ARG A 248 -21.68 -4.13 -0.36
N GLN A 249 -21.94 -3.45 -1.48
CA GLN A 249 -21.03 -3.32 -2.62
C GLN A 249 -20.97 -1.88 -3.08
N LEU A 250 -19.84 -1.52 -3.68
CA LEU A 250 -19.61 -0.20 -4.29
C LEU A 250 -19.73 -0.24 -5.82
N LYS A 251 -20.32 -1.30 -6.39
CA LYS A 251 -20.37 -1.49 -7.85
C LYS A 251 -21.33 -0.55 -8.56
N GLU A 252 -22.40 -0.14 -7.87
CA GLU A 252 -23.48 0.67 -8.42
C GLU A 252 -23.44 2.12 -7.93
N VAL A 253 -22.38 2.52 -7.22
CA VAL A 253 -22.27 3.88 -6.68
C VAL A 253 -22.09 4.89 -7.79
N ARG A 254 -23.07 5.79 -7.91
CA ARG A 254 -22.94 7.01 -8.70
C ARG A 254 -21.96 7.95 -7.99
N TRP A 255 -20.66 7.80 -8.29
CA TRP A 255 -19.57 8.57 -7.67
C TRP A 255 -19.65 10.09 -7.89
N TYR A 256 -20.34 10.49 -8.94
CA TYR A 256 -20.52 11.86 -9.37
C TYR A 256 -22.02 12.19 -9.34
N THR A 257 -22.53 12.38 -8.12
CA THR A 257 -23.90 12.85 -7.87
C THR A 257 -24.06 14.28 -8.36
N ASP A 258 -25.30 14.76 -8.46
CA ASP A 258 -25.56 16.14 -8.87
C ASP A 258 -24.96 17.13 -7.86
N GLU A 259 -25.04 16.83 -6.56
CA GLU A 259 -24.32 17.58 -5.51
C GLU A 259 -22.80 17.56 -5.70
N TYR A 260 -22.22 16.44 -6.15
CA TYR A 260 -20.78 16.40 -6.43
C TYR A 260 -20.42 17.36 -7.56
N GLN A 261 -21.18 17.33 -8.66
CA GLN A 261 -20.91 18.17 -9.81
C GLN A 261 -21.06 19.66 -9.47
N GLU A 262 -22.09 20.03 -8.71
CA GLU A 262 -22.28 21.38 -8.17
C GLU A 262 -21.04 21.88 -7.41
N ILE A 263 -20.49 21.07 -6.51
CA ILE A 263 -19.29 21.44 -5.73
C ILE A 263 -18.04 21.46 -6.61
N ALA A 264 -17.98 20.61 -7.65
CA ALA A 264 -16.85 20.53 -8.57
C ALA A 264 -16.69 21.77 -9.47
N GLU A 265 -17.75 22.59 -9.61
CA GLU A 265 -17.69 23.88 -10.32
C GLU A 265 -16.94 24.97 -9.53
N LEU A 266 -16.79 24.81 -8.21
CA LEU A 266 -16.06 25.75 -7.36
C LEU A 266 -14.54 25.66 -7.60
N PRO A 267 -13.78 26.73 -7.27
CA PRO A 267 -12.32 26.67 -7.22
C PRO A 267 -11.83 25.50 -6.35
N VAL A 268 -10.77 24.80 -6.76
CA VAL A 268 -10.35 23.51 -6.18
C VAL A 268 -10.26 23.51 -4.64
N LEU A 269 -9.73 24.57 -4.03
CA LEU A 269 -9.62 24.67 -2.57
C LEU A 269 -10.95 24.94 -1.88
N GLU A 270 -11.84 25.69 -2.53
CA GLU A 270 -13.20 25.93 -2.06
C GLU A 270 -14.03 24.66 -2.18
N ALA A 271 -13.99 23.99 -3.33
CA ALA A 271 -14.58 22.68 -3.55
C ALA A 271 -14.11 21.69 -2.47
N ASP A 272 -12.80 21.60 -2.23
CA ASP A 272 -12.25 20.68 -1.24
C ASP A 272 -12.71 20.97 0.20
N ARG A 273 -12.84 22.24 0.57
CA ARG A 273 -13.43 22.65 1.86
C ARG A 273 -14.91 22.32 1.93
N GLU A 274 -15.65 22.57 0.87
CA GLU A 274 -17.09 22.35 0.80
C GLU A 274 -17.44 20.86 0.84
N TYR A 275 -16.71 20.02 0.09
CA TYR A 275 -16.80 18.56 0.21
C TYR A 275 -16.58 18.09 1.65
N ARG A 276 -15.52 18.58 2.30
CA ARG A 276 -15.24 18.25 3.71
C ARG A 276 -16.37 18.70 4.64
N ARG A 277 -16.89 19.90 4.44
CA ARG A 277 -17.98 20.47 5.24
C ARG A 277 -19.26 19.63 5.11
N ARG A 278 -19.67 19.27 3.87
CA ARG A 278 -20.85 18.43 3.63
C ARG A 278 -20.67 17.02 4.20
N ALA A 279 -19.50 16.41 4.04
CA ALA A 279 -19.18 15.10 4.64
C ALA A 279 -19.27 15.12 6.17
N LEU A 280 -18.69 16.14 6.82
CA LEU A 280 -18.77 16.28 8.28
C LEU A 280 -20.21 16.55 8.76
N SER A 281 -20.96 17.37 8.02
CA SER A 281 -22.37 17.62 8.29
C SER A 281 -23.18 16.32 8.22
N PHE A 282 -22.94 15.50 7.19
CA PHE A 282 -23.56 14.19 7.06
C PHE A 282 -23.27 13.30 8.27
N ILE A 283 -22.00 13.22 8.72
CA ILE A 283 -21.61 12.43 9.89
C ILE A 283 -22.31 12.93 11.16
N ARG A 284 -22.32 14.26 11.36
CA ARG A 284 -22.95 14.89 12.53
C ARG A 284 -24.46 14.63 12.58
N ASN A 285 -25.12 14.67 11.43
CA ASN A 285 -26.56 14.42 11.32
C ASN A 285 -26.91 12.92 11.34
N ASN A 286 -25.95 12.04 11.04
CA ASN A 286 -26.16 10.58 10.95
C ASN A 286 -25.05 9.79 11.69
N PRO A 287 -24.85 9.99 13.00
CA PRO A 287 -23.72 9.40 13.73
C PRO A 287 -23.79 7.86 13.75
N LEU A 288 -24.96 7.28 14.03
CA LEU A 288 -25.15 5.82 14.06
C LEU A 288 -24.91 5.19 12.68
N SER A 289 -25.44 5.79 11.62
CA SER A 289 -25.22 5.31 10.25
C SER A 289 -23.74 5.40 9.86
N SER A 290 -23.06 6.46 10.28
CA SER A 290 -21.62 6.64 10.01
C SER A 290 -20.78 5.56 10.72
N VAL A 291 -21.09 5.24 11.97
CA VAL A 291 -20.44 4.13 12.70
C VAL A 291 -20.75 2.79 12.04
N LYS A 292 -21.99 2.57 11.58
CA LYS A 292 -22.38 1.36 10.83
C LYS A 292 -21.57 1.23 9.54
N LEU A 293 -21.40 2.30 8.77
CA LEU A 293 -20.56 2.31 7.56
C LEU A 293 -19.11 1.98 7.89
N MET A 294 -18.54 2.59 8.94
CA MET A 294 -17.18 2.28 9.40
C MET A 294 -17.04 0.79 9.76
N ALA A 295 -17.97 0.23 10.54
CA ALA A 295 -17.95 -1.19 10.90
C ALA A 295 -18.03 -2.12 9.67
N MET A 296 -18.88 -1.78 8.70
CA MET A 296 -18.99 -2.51 7.44
C MET A 296 -17.70 -2.43 6.62
N ARG A 297 -17.08 -1.25 6.51
CA ARG A 297 -15.81 -1.06 5.80
C ARG A 297 -14.66 -1.79 6.47
N PHE A 298 -14.61 -1.78 7.80
CA PHE A 298 -13.67 -2.60 8.57
C PHE A 298 -13.82 -4.08 8.24
N SER A 299 -15.06 -4.59 8.24
CA SER A 299 -15.33 -5.99 7.87
C SER A 299 -14.91 -6.29 6.43
N HIS A 300 -15.18 -5.37 5.49
CA HIS A 300 -14.80 -5.50 4.09
C HIS A 300 -13.29 -5.51 3.88
N PHE A 301 -12.57 -4.68 4.62
CA PHE A 301 -11.11 -4.62 4.58
C PHE A 301 -10.48 -5.97 4.97
N TRP A 302 -11.04 -6.66 5.97
CA TRP A 302 -10.54 -7.94 6.48
C TRP A 302 -11.17 -9.19 5.84
N ARG A 303 -11.96 -9.04 4.77
CA ARG A 303 -12.55 -10.19 4.07
C ARG A 303 -11.49 -11.15 3.56
N LEU A 304 -11.80 -12.45 3.65
CA LEU A 304 -10.91 -13.52 3.19
C LEU A 304 -11.00 -13.78 1.68
N TYR A 305 -12.08 -13.32 1.05
CA TYR A 305 -12.36 -13.56 -0.37
C TYR A 305 -13.10 -12.38 -1.02
N PRO A 306 -12.98 -12.20 -2.34
CA PRO A 306 -13.57 -11.08 -3.04
C PRO A 306 -15.08 -11.30 -3.25
N ILE A 307 -15.79 -10.21 -3.54
CA ILE A 307 -17.21 -10.28 -3.91
C ILE A 307 -17.32 -10.69 -5.37
N THR A 308 -17.45 -12.00 -5.59
CA THR A 308 -17.57 -12.63 -6.90
C THR A 308 -18.58 -13.78 -6.83
N ASN A 309 -19.20 -14.14 -7.95
CA ASN A 309 -20.03 -15.35 -8.02
C ASN A 309 -19.19 -16.60 -8.34
N ASN A 310 -17.92 -16.42 -8.70
CA ASN A 310 -17.02 -17.51 -9.03
C ASN A 310 -16.54 -18.25 -7.76
N VAL A 311 -17.02 -19.48 -7.59
CA VAL A 311 -16.70 -20.34 -6.44
C VAL A 311 -15.20 -20.66 -6.40
N PHE A 312 -14.58 -20.95 -7.54
CA PHE A 312 -13.15 -21.25 -7.61
C PHE A 312 -12.30 -20.07 -7.11
N GLN A 313 -12.61 -18.84 -7.55
CA GLN A 313 -11.92 -17.64 -7.07
C GLN A 313 -12.09 -17.44 -5.56
N LYS A 314 -13.28 -17.70 -5.01
CA LYS A 314 -13.52 -17.65 -3.56
C LYS A 314 -12.69 -18.68 -2.81
N SER A 315 -12.68 -19.93 -3.29
CA SER A 315 -11.95 -21.03 -2.65
C SER A 315 -10.43 -20.77 -2.64
N VAL A 316 -9.87 -20.32 -3.77
CA VAL A 316 -8.45 -19.96 -3.85
C VAL A 316 -8.13 -18.78 -2.93
N ALA A 317 -8.96 -17.73 -2.93
CA ALA A 317 -8.76 -16.58 -2.06
C ALA A 317 -8.85 -16.94 -0.57
N PHE A 318 -9.81 -17.80 -0.19
CA PHE A 318 -9.97 -18.28 1.18
C PHE A 318 -8.78 -19.15 1.60
N ALA A 319 -8.36 -20.09 0.76
CA ALA A 319 -7.24 -20.99 1.03
C ALA A 319 -5.88 -20.27 1.11
N THR A 320 -5.78 -19.05 0.58
CA THR A 320 -4.54 -18.24 0.61
C THR A 320 -4.62 -17.14 1.66
N SER A 321 -5.58 -16.23 1.57
CA SER A 321 -5.74 -15.09 2.49
C SER A 321 -6.16 -15.52 3.89
N GLY A 322 -6.97 -16.58 4.02
CA GLY A 322 -7.42 -17.12 5.31
C GLY A 322 -6.25 -17.48 6.22
N PRO A 323 -5.36 -18.41 5.80
CA PRO A 323 -4.17 -18.75 6.56
C PRO A 323 -3.24 -17.56 6.80
N VAL A 324 -3.00 -16.69 5.80
CA VAL A 324 -2.12 -15.52 5.96
C VAL A 324 -2.65 -14.57 7.04
N ILE A 325 -3.96 -14.30 7.07
CA ILE A 325 -4.57 -13.44 8.08
C ILE A 325 -4.54 -14.12 9.45
N LEU A 326 -4.92 -15.40 9.53
CA LEU A 326 -4.94 -16.15 10.80
C LEU A 326 -3.54 -16.22 11.42
N PHE A 327 -2.54 -16.67 10.66
CA PHE A 327 -1.16 -16.73 11.14
C PHE A 327 -0.55 -15.35 11.31
N GLY A 328 -0.97 -14.35 10.52
CA GLY A 328 -0.56 -12.96 10.68
C GLY A 328 -0.96 -12.40 12.04
N LEU A 329 -2.23 -12.56 12.42
CA LEU A 329 -2.74 -12.18 13.74
C LEU A 329 -2.03 -12.96 14.86
N ALA A 330 -1.88 -14.28 14.70
CA ALA A 330 -1.13 -15.10 15.65
C ALA A 330 0.33 -14.61 15.78
N GLY A 331 0.96 -14.22 14.68
CA GLY A 331 2.34 -13.70 14.65
C GLY A 331 2.48 -12.35 15.33
N MET A 332 1.49 -11.46 15.18
CA MET A 332 1.43 -10.20 15.93
C MET A 332 1.36 -10.46 17.44
N ILE A 333 0.51 -11.40 17.87
CA ILE A 333 0.38 -11.78 19.28
C ILE A 333 1.68 -12.42 19.80
N LEU A 334 2.23 -13.41 19.08
CA LEU A 334 3.45 -14.12 19.45
C LEU A 334 4.70 -13.22 19.48
N SER A 335 4.66 -12.08 18.80
CA SER A 335 5.74 -11.10 18.75
C SER A 335 5.56 -9.94 19.74
N ILE A 336 4.61 -10.03 20.68
CA ILE A 336 4.36 -8.96 21.68
C ILE A 336 5.58 -8.67 22.56
N SER A 337 6.40 -9.67 22.86
CA SER A 337 7.68 -9.48 23.58
C SER A 337 8.71 -8.70 22.77
N LEU A 338 8.50 -8.57 21.45
CA LEU A 338 9.32 -7.82 20.51
C LEU A 338 8.64 -6.50 20.08
N TRP A 339 7.69 -5.99 20.85
CA TRP A 339 6.84 -4.85 20.46
C TRP A 339 7.61 -3.63 19.94
N LYS A 340 8.76 -3.27 20.53
CA LYS A 340 9.60 -2.15 20.02
C LYS A 340 10.06 -2.37 18.57
N LYS A 341 10.38 -3.63 18.23
CA LYS A 341 10.80 -4.04 16.89
C LYS A 341 9.62 -4.20 15.94
N THR A 342 8.41 -4.46 16.41
CA THR A 342 7.24 -4.69 15.55
C THR A 342 6.31 -3.48 15.47
N LEU A 343 6.49 -2.47 16.34
CA LEU A 343 5.63 -1.29 16.47
C LEU A 343 5.36 -0.60 15.14
N LEU A 344 6.40 -0.36 14.33
CA LEU A 344 6.22 0.36 13.07
C LEU A 344 5.37 -0.43 12.07
N LEU A 345 5.56 -1.76 11.98
CA LEU A 345 4.75 -2.58 11.08
C LEU A 345 3.29 -2.68 11.55
N ILE A 346 3.08 -2.82 12.86
CA ILE A 346 1.73 -2.78 13.46
C ILE A 346 1.09 -1.40 13.23
N GLY A 347 1.85 -0.33 13.40
CA GLY A 347 1.43 1.05 13.11
C GLY A 347 1.02 1.24 11.65
N LEU A 348 1.81 0.75 10.70
CA LEU A 348 1.47 0.75 9.27
C LEU A 348 0.12 0.05 9.03
N ILE A 349 -0.02 -1.19 9.50
CA ILE A 349 -1.27 -1.97 9.40
C ILE A 349 -2.46 -1.20 9.99
N PHE A 350 -2.31 -0.71 11.22
CA PHE A 350 -3.37 -0.07 11.97
C PHE A 350 -3.82 1.23 11.31
N THR A 351 -2.87 2.12 10.97
CA THR A 351 -3.18 3.41 10.33
C THR A 351 -3.79 3.23 8.94
N PHE A 352 -3.33 2.23 8.16
CA PHE A 352 -3.94 1.93 6.87
C PHE A 352 -5.37 1.46 7.01
N ASN A 353 -5.62 0.53 7.94
CA ASN A 353 -6.97 0.06 8.23
C ASN A 353 -7.86 1.20 8.77
N ALA A 354 -7.35 2.05 9.65
CA ALA A 354 -8.10 3.19 10.18
C ALA A 354 -8.50 4.18 9.08
N VAL A 355 -7.57 4.53 8.18
CA VAL A 355 -7.87 5.39 7.02
C VAL A 355 -8.93 4.74 6.14
N HIS A 356 -8.80 3.46 5.79
CA HIS A 356 -9.77 2.77 4.94
C HIS A 356 -11.06 2.34 5.66
N THR A 357 -11.15 2.54 6.97
CA THR A 357 -12.40 2.40 7.73
C THR A 357 -13.22 3.68 7.65
N VAL A 358 -12.55 4.83 7.67
CA VAL A 358 -13.17 6.16 7.50
C VAL A 358 -13.52 6.41 6.03
N PHE A 359 -12.56 6.22 5.13
CA PHE A 359 -12.78 6.36 3.69
C PHE A 359 -13.36 5.08 3.08
N LEU A 360 -13.79 5.15 1.83
CA LEU A 360 -14.28 3.99 1.09
C LEU A 360 -13.27 2.83 1.09
N CYS A 361 -13.79 1.61 1.23
CA CYS A 361 -12.99 0.40 1.27
C CYS A 361 -13.36 -0.57 0.16
N THR A 362 -12.35 -1.06 -0.55
CA THR A 362 -12.44 -2.28 -1.36
C THR A 362 -11.30 -3.22 -0.94
N LEU A 363 -11.44 -4.52 -1.24
CA LEU A 363 -10.40 -5.51 -0.90
C LEU A 363 -9.02 -5.15 -1.48
N ARG A 364 -9.00 -4.45 -2.62
CA ARG A 364 -7.79 -3.89 -3.26
C ARG A 364 -6.97 -3.00 -2.31
N TYR A 365 -7.61 -2.29 -1.40
CA TYR A 365 -6.90 -1.35 -0.51
C TYR A 365 -6.11 -2.04 0.60
N ARG A 366 -6.27 -3.35 0.80
CA ARG A 366 -5.40 -4.13 1.69
C ARG A 366 -4.05 -4.48 1.05
N ILE A 367 -3.96 -4.52 -0.28
CA ILE A 367 -2.76 -4.95 -1.02
C ILE A 367 -1.45 -4.32 -0.54
N PRO A 368 -1.39 -3.00 -0.25
CA PRO A 368 -0.15 -2.38 0.20
C PRO A 368 0.36 -2.93 1.54
N ILE A 369 -0.52 -3.42 2.41
CA ILE A 369 -0.16 -3.90 3.76
C ILE A 369 -0.06 -5.43 3.88
N GLU A 370 -0.55 -6.19 2.88
CA GLU A 370 -0.42 -7.65 2.83
C GLU A 370 1.01 -8.14 3.10
N PRO A 371 2.09 -7.52 2.57
CA PRO A 371 3.45 -7.96 2.85
C PRO A 371 3.80 -7.90 4.33
N PHE A 372 3.35 -6.87 5.06
CA PHE A 372 3.60 -6.75 6.49
C PHE A 372 2.86 -7.83 7.28
N PHE A 373 1.65 -8.21 6.86
CA PHE A 373 0.94 -9.36 7.42
C PHE A 373 1.69 -10.68 7.19
N MET A 374 2.23 -10.88 5.99
CA MET A 374 3.01 -12.07 5.65
C MET A 374 4.28 -12.20 6.50
N ILE A 375 4.90 -11.08 6.88
CA ILE A 375 6.05 -11.06 7.81
C ILE A 375 5.65 -11.64 9.17
N PHE A 376 4.51 -11.24 9.74
CA PHE A 376 4.00 -11.81 10.98
C PHE A 376 3.55 -13.27 10.81
N ALA A 377 2.86 -13.59 9.72
CA ALA A 377 2.41 -14.95 9.43
C ALA A 377 3.58 -15.93 9.38
N ALA A 378 4.66 -15.54 8.69
CA ALA A 378 5.87 -16.34 8.61
C ALA A 378 6.57 -16.54 9.96
N PHE A 379 6.51 -15.56 10.86
CA PHE A 379 7.01 -15.70 12.22
C PHE A 379 6.20 -16.72 13.03
N ALA A 380 4.87 -16.68 12.95
CA ALA A 380 4.01 -17.67 13.62
C ALA A 380 4.24 -19.08 13.10
N VAL A 381 4.34 -19.25 11.78
CA VAL A 381 4.58 -20.54 11.14
C VAL A 381 5.95 -21.09 11.55
N GLU A 382 7.00 -20.25 11.58
CA GLU A 382 8.33 -20.68 12.05
C GLU A 382 8.29 -21.20 13.49
N LYS A 383 7.64 -20.46 14.40
CA LYS A 383 7.46 -20.86 15.80
C LYS A 383 6.74 -22.19 15.93
N PHE A 384 5.66 -22.38 15.16
CA PHE A 384 4.91 -23.62 15.12
C PHE A 384 5.80 -24.80 14.67
N ILE A 385 6.52 -24.66 13.55
CA ILE A 385 7.42 -25.69 13.04
C ILE A 385 8.50 -26.04 14.08
N MET A 386 9.10 -25.05 14.75
CA MET A 386 10.11 -25.29 15.78
C MET A 386 9.54 -26.03 17.00
N SER A 387 8.32 -25.70 17.42
CA SER A 387 7.64 -26.40 18.52
C SER A 387 7.39 -27.88 18.21
N LEU A 388 7.03 -28.22 16.96
CA LEU A 388 6.83 -29.59 16.53
C LEU A 388 8.14 -30.38 16.53
N LYS A 389 9.23 -29.76 16.05
CA LYS A 389 10.56 -30.38 16.08
C LYS A 389 11.02 -30.69 17.52
N GLN A 390 10.83 -29.75 18.45
CA GLN A 390 11.19 -29.96 19.85
C GLN A 390 10.36 -31.07 20.51
N ARG A 391 9.06 -31.16 20.23
CA ARG A 391 8.21 -32.24 20.74
C ARG A 391 8.64 -33.61 20.20
N ARG A 392 9.07 -33.68 18.93
CA ARG A 392 9.58 -34.92 18.33
C ARG A 392 10.88 -35.37 19.00
N LEU A 393 11.80 -34.44 19.26
CA LEU A 393 13.08 -34.72 19.94
C LEU A 393 12.91 -35.12 21.41
N ARG A 394 11.83 -34.73 22.08
CA ARG A 394 11.52 -35.17 23.45
C ARG A 394 10.88 -36.57 23.52
N LYS A 395 10.41 -37.09 22.38
CA LYS A 395 9.77 -38.41 22.28
C LYS A 395 10.71 -39.50 21.74
N SER A 396 11.81 -39.11 21.09
CA SER A 396 12.96 -39.98 20.79
C SER A 396 13.93 -39.96 21.95
#